data_AF-A0A496QQE3-F1
#
_entry.id   AF-A0A496QQE3-F1
#
_cell.length_a   1.000
_cell.length_b   1.000
_cell.length_c   1.000
_cell.angle_alpha   90.00
_cell.angle_beta   90.00
_cell.angle_gamma   90.00
#
_symmetry.space_group_name_H-M   'P 1'
#
loop_
_entity.id
_entity.type
_entity.pdbx_description
1 polymer ?
#
loop_
_entity_poly.entity_id
_entity_poly.type
_entity_poly.pdbx_seq_one_letter_code
_entity_poly.pdbx_strand_id
1 'polypeptide(L)'
;MLLSTLARNTDVAKVAGKIHEELSSPYKHHEFTIVLHCFIGVSLFPDDAQEKDDLVRKAISALNEAENRGIPYLLYDKGVHEKAIEKMKLESDLYRAFHDRQFDLYYQPVVDINGKVMGAEALIRWNHPAQGLLTPASFIPLAEEVGLIDEIGKWALFTATRQASRWLERFNLYFTINLSAPEFESEHIEEVIEAALSQAGNLDTGYLKFELTESEAEREDHRWSI
;
A
#
# COMPACT_ATOMS: atom_id res chain seq x y z
N MET A 1 -15.62 23.37 14.58
CA MET A 1 -15.72 24.17 15.83
C MET A 1 -14.56 25.16 15.86
N LEU A 2 -14.76 26.43 16.26
CA LEU A 2 -13.69 27.42 16.42
C LEU A 2 -13.41 27.60 17.92
N LEU A 3 -12.16 27.38 18.34
CA LEU A 3 -11.72 27.56 19.73
C LEU A 3 -10.86 28.82 19.82
N SER A 4 -11.38 29.89 20.42
CA SER A 4 -10.71 31.19 20.48
C SER A 4 -9.88 31.42 21.74
N THR A 5 -9.93 30.50 22.70
CA THR A 5 -9.18 30.59 23.98
C THR A 5 -8.43 29.29 24.22
N LEU A 6 -7.24 29.17 23.62
CA LEU A 6 -6.29 28.10 23.87
C LEU A 6 -4.97 28.75 24.28
N ALA A 7 -4.45 28.42 25.46
CA ALA A 7 -3.23 29.04 25.96
C ALA A 7 -1.98 28.31 25.44
N ARG A 8 -2.10 27.01 25.08
CA ARG A 8 -1.02 26.15 24.57
C ARG A 8 -1.54 25.03 23.66
N ASN A 9 -0.69 24.47 22.80
CA ASN A 9 -1.01 23.30 21.94
C ASN A 9 -1.47 22.07 22.75
N THR A 10 -1.02 21.94 24.01
CA THR A 10 -1.48 20.89 24.93
C THR A 10 -2.97 21.00 25.29
N ASP A 11 -3.57 22.18 25.16
CA ASP A 11 -4.99 22.38 25.44
C ASP A 11 -5.86 21.90 24.27
N VAL A 12 -5.31 21.93 23.05
CA VAL A 12 -5.96 21.46 21.83
C VAL A 12 -6.17 19.94 21.87
N ALA A 13 -5.11 19.19 22.19
CA ALA A 13 -5.17 17.74 22.30
C ALA A 13 -6.16 17.28 23.39
N LYS A 14 -6.23 18.00 24.51
CA LYS A 14 -7.20 17.73 25.59
C LYS A 14 -8.64 17.96 25.13
N VAL A 15 -8.90 19.04 24.41
CA VAL A 15 -10.25 19.34 23.90
C VAL A 15 -10.66 18.33 22.83
N ALA A 16 -9.77 18.02 21.88
CA ALA A 16 -10.03 17.02 20.85
C ALA A 16 -10.28 15.63 21.48
N GLY A 17 -9.46 15.21 22.43
CA GLY A 17 -9.65 13.97 23.18
C GLY A 17 -11.00 13.92 23.89
N LYS A 18 -11.39 14.99 24.59
CA LYS A 18 -12.68 15.07 25.28
C LYS A 18 -13.87 14.99 24.31
N ILE A 19 -13.78 15.64 23.15
CA ILE A 19 -14.84 15.57 22.13
C ILE A 19 -14.97 14.14 21.60
N HIS A 20 -13.84 13.50 21.31
CA HIS A 20 -13.84 12.11 20.85
C HIS A 20 -14.43 11.16 21.90
N GLU A 21 -14.01 11.26 23.16
CA GLU A 21 -14.55 10.44 24.25
C GLU A 21 -16.07 10.59 24.40
N GLU A 22 -16.58 11.82 24.35
CA GLU A 22 -18.00 12.10 24.49
C GLU A 22 -18.80 11.53 23.30
N LEU A 23 -18.30 11.69 22.08
CA LEU A 23 -18.97 11.22 20.86
C LEU A 23 -18.88 9.70 20.68
N SER A 24 -17.78 9.09 21.12
CA SER A 24 -17.56 7.65 21.01
C SER A 24 -18.06 6.86 22.22
N SER A 25 -18.65 7.54 23.20
CA SER A 25 -19.36 6.88 24.30
C SER A 25 -20.64 6.20 23.79
N PRO A 26 -20.92 4.94 24.17
CA PRO A 26 -22.13 4.25 23.74
C PRO A 26 -23.40 4.97 24.21
N TYR A 27 -24.27 5.33 23.26
CA TYR A 27 -25.56 5.95 23.56
C TYR A 27 -26.68 4.92 23.46
N LYS A 28 -27.51 4.84 24.52
CA LYS A 28 -28.69 3.99 24.53
C LYS A 28 -29.86 4.68 23.85
N HIS A 29 -30.37 4.06 22.79
CA HIS A 29 -31.59 4.47 22.12
C HIS A 29 -32.56 3.28 22.06
N HIS A 30 -33.60 3.32 22.89
CA HIS A 30 -34.49 2.18 23.13
C HIS A 30 -33.71 0.92 23.57
N GLU A 31 -33.85 -0.18 22.84
CA GLU A 31 -33.13 -1.43 23.12
C GLU A 31 -31.76 -1.50 22.42
N PHE A 32 -31.42 -0.50 21.60
CA PHE A 32 -30.16 -0.47 20.85
C PHE A 32 -29.10 0.35 21.59
N THR A 33 -27.87 -0.15 21.54
CA THR A 33 -26.67 0.60 21.93
C THR A 33 -25.97 1.03 20.66
N ILE A 34 -25.86 2.34 20.45
CA ILE A 34 -25.21 2.93 19.28
C ILE A 34 -23.83 3.42 19.72
N VAL A 35 -22.79 3.03 19.01
CA VAL A 35 -21.43 3.54 19.16
C VAL A 35 -21.09 4.34 17.91
N LEU A 36 -20.70 5.60 18.09
CA LEU A 36 -20.28 6.44 16.97
C LEU A 36 -18.75 6.51 16.94
N HIS A 37 -18.18 6.25 15.78
CA HIS A 37 -16.77 6.51 15.54
C HIS A 37 -16.63 7.92 14.97
N CYS A 38 -15.77 8.74 15.57
CA CYS A 38 -15.48 10.07 15.08
C CYS A 38 -13.96 10.30 15.06
N PHE A 39 -13.52 11.01 14.03
CA PHE A 39 -12.15 11.44 13.87
C PHE A 39 -12.11 12.96 13.89
N ILE A 40 -11.02 13.55 14.37
CA ILE A 40 -10.91 15.00 14.53
C ILE A 40 -9.58 15.49 13.94
N GLY A 41 -9.68 16.27 12.87
CA GLY A 41 -8.55 17.02 12.32
C GLY A 41 -8.47 18.42 12.93
N VAL A 42 -7.26 18.84 13.33
CA VAL A 42 -7.04 20.14 13.96
C VAL A 42 -6.00 20.95 13.22
N SER A 43 -6.25 22.25 13.04
CA SER A 43 -5.27 23.23 12.60
C SER A 43 -5.27 24.47 13.50
N LEU A 44 -4.13 25.15 13.59
CA LEU A 44 -3.86 26.24 14.51
C LEU A 44 -3.57 27.53 13.75
N PHE A 45 -4.31 28.58 14.10
CA PHE A 45 -3.97 29.93 13.68
C PHE A 45 -3.11 30.58 14.77
N PRO A 46 -2.01 31.28 14.43
CA PRO A 46 -1.50 31.55 13.09
C PRO A 46 -0.47 30.54 12.56
N ASP A 47 -0.12 29.53 13.37
CA ASP A 47 1.03 28.64 13.15
C ASP A 47 0.91 27.82 11.86
N ASP A 48 -0.28 27.26 11.60
CA ASP A 48 -0.53 26.43 10.43
C ASP A 48 -0.95 27.25 9.22
N ALA A 49 -1.70 28.34 9.39
CA ALA A 49 -2.13 29.21 8.29
C ALA A 49 -2.46 30.64 8.75
N GLN A 50 -2.28 31.60 7.83
CA GLN A 50 -2.64 33.01 8.00
C GLN A 50 -4.04 33.34 7.43
N GLU A 51 -4.58 32.48 6.57
CA GLU A 51 -5.86 32.67 5.90
C GLU A 51 -6.87 31.61 6.32
N LYS A 52 -8.14 32.01 6.48
CA LYS A 52 -9.24 31.15 6.93
C LYS A 52 -9.40 29.90 6.07
N ASP A 53 -9.44 30.07 4.75
CA ASP A 53 -9.70 28.94 3.84
C ASP A 53 -8.56 27.92 3.89
N ASP A 54 -7.33 28.40 4.09
CA ASP A 54 -6.16 27.54 4.23
C ASP A 54 -6.15 26.80 5.56
N LEU A 55 -6.57 27.46 6.64
CA LEU A 55 -6.73 26.84 7.95
C LEU A 55 -7.76 25.70 7.91
N VAL A 56 -8.89 25.88 7.22
CA VAL A 56 -9.92 24.84 7.06
C VAL A 56 -9.40 23.67 6.23
N ARG A 57 -8.73 23.92 5.10
CA ARG A 57 -8.10 22.86 4.29
C ARG A 57 -7.12 22.03 5.10
N LYS A 58 -6.32 22.68 5.95
CA LYS A 58 -5.35 22.00 6.82
C LYS A 58 -6.01 21.14 7.90
N ALA A 59 -7.10 21.60 8.51
CA ALA A 59 -7.88 20.78 9.43
C ALA A 59 -8.48 19.54 8.74
N ILE A 60 -9.03 19.69 7.52
CA ILE A 60 -9.56 18.55 6.74
C ILE A 60 -8.44 17.56 6.39
N SER A 61 -7.25 18.05 6.01
CA SER A 61 -6.12 17.17 5.74
C SER A 61 -5.71 16.36 6.98
N ALA A 62 -5.69 16.98 8.16
CA ALA A 62 -5.39 16.28 9.40
C ALA A 62 -6.49 15.26 9.79
N LEU A 63 -7.75 15.54 9.46
CA LEU A 63 -8.88 14.63 9.66
C LEU A 63 -8.72 13.35 8.84
N ASN A 64 -8.48 13.50 7.53
CA ASN A 64 -8.29 12.35 6.64
C ASN A 64 -7.11 11.46 7.09
N GLU A 65 -6.04 12.08 7.56
CA GLU A 65 -4.90 11.31 8.08
C GLU A 65 -5.24 10.61 9.41
N ALA A 66 -6.01 11.24 10.28
CA ALA A 66 -6.48 10.62 11.51
C ALA A 66 -7.31 9.36 11.22
N GLU A 67 -8.19 9.44 10.22
CA GLU A 67 -8.96 8.31 9.68
C GLU A 67 -8.05 7.19 9.17
N ASN A 68 -7.10 7.53 8.28
CA ASN A 68 -6.17 6.55 7.68
C ASN A 68 -5.30 5.83 8.72
N ARG A 69 -4.87 6.54 9.77
CA ARG A 69 -4.05 5.97 10.85
C ARG A 69 -4.86 5.29 11.95
N GLY A 70 -6.20 5.40 11.92
CA GLY A 70 -7.05 4.91 12.99
C GLY A 70 -6.81 5.62 14.34
N ILE A 71 -6.32 6.86 14.32
CA ILE A 71 -6.06 7.64 15.53
C ILE A 71 -7.21 8.63 15.80
N PRO A 72 -7.68 8.79 17.05
CA PRO A 72 -8.85 9.60 17.39
C PRO A 72 -8.82 11.06 16.90
N TYR A 73 -7.65 11.67 16.93
CA TYR A 73 -7.43 13.03 16.47
C TYR A 73 -5.99 13.23 16.00
N LEU A 74 -5.79 14.19 15.10
CA LEU A 74 -4.48 14.58 14.63
C LEU A 74 -4.39 16.10 14.47
N LEU A 75 -3.28 16.67 14.94
CA LEU A 75 -2.92 18.05 14.66
C LEU A 75 -2.23 18.10 13.30
N TYR A 76 -2.55 19.11 12.51
CA TYR A 76 -1.88 19.37 11.24
C TYR A 76 -0.38 19.45 11.47
N ASP A 77 0.35 18.64 10.71
CA ASP A 77 1.79 18.69 10.60
C ASP A 77 2.10 18.88 9.11
N LYS A 78 2.88 19.91 8.80
CA LYS A 78 3.26 20.24 7.42
C LYS A 78 3.88 19.05 6.69
N GLY A 79 4.68 18.23 7.37
CA GLY A 79 5.30 17.03 6.81
C GLY A 79 4.29 15.89 6.56
N VAL A 80 3.15 15.88 7.24
CA VAL A 80 2.06 14.92 7.00
C VAL A 80 1.24 15.32 5.78
N HIS A 81 0.97 16.61 5.63
CA HIS A 81 0.26 17.13 4.45
C HIS A 81 1.04 16.97 3.15
N GLU A 82 2.35 17.25 3.18
CA GLU A 82 3.23 17.05 2.04
C GLU A 82 3.22 15.56 1.62
N LYS A 83 3.28 14.63 2.58
CA LYS A 83 3.17 13.18 2.31
C LYS A 83 1.82 12.78 1.71
N ALA A 84 0.71 13.34 2.18
CA ALA A 84 -0.60 13.05 1.61
C ALA A 84 -0.71 13.53 0.15
N ILE A 85 -0.16 14.70 -0.16
CA ILE A 85 -0.09 15.21 -1.54
C ILE A 85 0.84 14.34 -2.40
N GLU A 86 2.00 13.92 -1.87
CA GLU A 86 2.92 13.02 -2.56
C GLU A 86 2.27 11.67 -2.85
N LYS A 87 1.52 11.10 -1.89
CA LYS A 87 0.75 9.86 -2.07
C LYS A 87 -0.27 10.01 -3.21
N MET A 88 -1.11 11.05 -3.18
CA MET A 88 -2.10 11.31 -4.22
C MET A 88 -1.47 11.48 -5.62
N LYS A 89 -0.32 12.16 -5.71
CA LYS A 89 0.42 12.27 -6.97
C LYS A 89 0.91 10.91 -7.45
N LEU A 90 1.48 10.12 -6.53
CA LEU A 90 2.01 8.81 -6.85
C LEU A 90 0.92 7.83 -7.30
N GLU A 91 -0.28 7.88 -6.70
CA GLU A 91 -1.45 7.12 -7.15
C GLU A 91 -1.87 7.50 -8.57
N SER A 92 -1.96 8.81 -8.86
CA SER A 92 -2.27 9.30 -10.19
C SER A 92 -1.23 8.89 -11.23
N ASP A 93 0.06 8.90 -10.85
CA ASP A 93 1.15 8.48 -11.73
C ASP A 93 1.13 6.96 -11.94
N LEU A 94 0.80 6.17 -10.92
CA LEU A 94 0.72 4.71 -10.97
C LEU A 94 -0.33 4.24 -11.99
N TYR A 95 -1.47 4.94 -12.05
CA TYR A 95 -2.52 4.66 -13.03
C TYR A 95 -2.05 4.79 -14.49
N ARG A 96 -1.07 5.66 -14.76
CA ARG A 96 -0.48 5.82 -16.10
C ARG A 96 0.71 4.90 -16.32
N ALA A 97 1.45 4.59 -15.25
CA ALA A 97 2.71 3.85 -15.29
C ALA A 97 2.60 2.50 -16.01
N PHE A 98 1.48 1.79 -15.84
CA PHE A 98 1.25 0.51 -16.51
C PHE A 98 1.19 0.65 -18.03
N HIS A 99 0.40 1.62 -18.52
CA HIS A 99 0.28 1.90 -19.96
C HIS A 99 1.56 2.49 -20.56
N ASP A 100 2.29 3.29 -19.77
CA ASP A 100 3.54 3.93 -20.18
C ASP A 100 4.76 2.99 -20.07
N ARG A 101 4.56 1.71 -19.74
CA ARG A 101 5.61 0.68 -19.62
C ARG A 101 6.74 1.08 -18.67
N GLN A 102 6.37 1.64 -17.52
CA GLN A 102 7.34 2.13 -16.55
C GLN A 102 7.79 1.04 -15.56
N PHE A 103 7.22 -0.16 -15.61
CA PHE A 103 7.63 -1.28 -14.75
C PHE A 103 8.72 -2.13 -15.39
N ASP A 104 9.63 -2.62 -14.54
CA ASP A 104 10.69 -3.57 -14.89
C ASP A 104 10.81 -4.66 -13.82
N LEU A 105 11.43 -5.79 -14.19
CA LEU A 105 11.83 -6.82 -13.24
C LEU A 105 13.35 -6.80 -13.05
N TYR A 106 13.75 -6.69 -11.79
CA TYR A 106 15.13 -6.88 -11.35
C TYR A 106 15.24 -8.28 -10.74
N TYR A 107 16.43 -8.86 -10.80
CA TYR A 107 16.66 -10.24 -10.38
C TYR A 107 17.71 -10.29 -9.30
N GLN A 108 17.32 -10.63 -8.07
CA GLN A 108 18.23 -10.78 -6.95
C GLN A 108 18.73 -12.22 -6.88
N PRO A 109 20.05 -12.48 -6.92
CA PRO A 109 20.57 -13.84 -6.89
C PRO A 109 20.37 -14.47 -5.50
N VAL A 110 19.90 -15.71 -5.47
CA VAL A 110 19.85 -16.53 -4.27
C VAL A 110 21.05 -17.47 -4.28
N VAL A 111 21.87 -17.39 -3.23
CA VAL A 111 23.13 -18.15 -3.10
C VAL A 111 23.05 -19.17 -1.98
N ASP A 112 23.76 -20.29 -2.15
CA ASP A 112 23.98 -21.24 -1.05
C ASP A 112 25.02 -20.71 -0.05
N ILE A 113 25.25 -21.46 1.04
CA ILE A 113 26.24 -21.11 2.07
C ILE A 113 27.68 -21.01 1.56
N ASN A 114 27.97 -21.56 0.37
CA ASN A 114 29.28 -21.53 -0.27
C ASN A 114 29.39 -20.39 -1.31
N GLY A 115 28.32 -19.59 -1.49
CA GLY A 115 28.27 -18.51 -2.47
C GLY A 115 27.92 -18.95 -3.89
N LYS A 116 27.49 -20.20 -4.10
CA LYS A 116 27.00 -20.66 -5.42
C LYS A 116 25.60 -20.12 -5.66
N VAL A 117 25.39 -19.47 -6.81
CA VAL A 117 24.05 -19.05 -7.24
C VAL A 117 23.19 -20.27 -7.54
N MET A 118 22.06 -20.36 -6.85
CA MET A 118 21.08 -21.45 -6.96
C MET A 118 19.80 -21.02 -7.64
N GLY A 119 19.45 -19.73 -7.52
CA GLY A 119 18.24 -19.18 -8.11
C GLY A 119 18.29 -17.67 -8.22
N ALA A 120 17.18 -17.09 -8.66
CA ALA A 120 16.97 -15.64 -8.69
C ALA A 120 15.54 -15.29 -8.29
N GLU A 121 15.39 -14.28 -7.44
CA GLU A 121 14.09 -13.71 -7.10
C GLU A 121 13.75 -12.57 -8.06
N ALA A 122 12.58 -12.64 -8.68
CA ALA A 122 12.04 -11.59 -9.54
C ALA A 122 11.38 -10.51 -8.68
N LEU A 123 11.95 -9.32 -8.75
CA LEU A 123 11.56 -8.17 -7.95
C LEU A 123 11.10 -7.04 -8.86
N ILE A 124 9.82 -6.69 -8.79
CA ILE A 124 9.27 -5.59 -9.57
C ILE A 124 9.90 -4.25 -9.15
N ARG A 125 10.11 -3.38 -10.13
CA ARG A 125 10.56 -2.00 -9.95
C ARG A 125 9.72 -1.10 -10.82
N TRP A 126 9.54 0.13 -10.36
CA TRP A 126 8.89 1.17 -11.13
C TRP A 126 9.88 2.28 -11.46
N ASN A 127 10.18 2.45 -12.73
CA ASN A 127 10.99 3.55 -13.26
C ASN A 127 10.14 4.82 -13.36
N HIS A 128 9.95 5.49 -12.23
CA HIS A 128 9.15 6.71 -12.16
C HIS A 128 9.88 7.88 -12.85
N PRO A 129 9.23 8.64 -13.75
CA PRO A 129 9.88 9.71 -14.52
C PRO A 129 10.52 10.81 -13.65
N ALA A 130 9.83 11.23 -12.58
CA ALA A 130 10.33 12.24 -11.64
C ALA A 130 11.13 11.68 -10.44
N GLN A 131 10.70 10.56 -9.84
CA GLN A 131 11.28 10.03 -8.60
C GLN A 131 12.39 8.98 -8.82
N GLY A 132 12.62 8.56 -10.07
CA GLY A 132 13.59 7.52 -10.40
C GLY A 132 13.08 6.12 -10.07
N LEU A 133 14.00 5.23 -9.71
CA LEU A 133 13.68 3.82 -9.46
C LEU A 133 12.99 3.64 -8.11
N LEU A 134 11.72 3.26 -8.12
CA LEU A 134 10.91 2.98 -6.94
C LEU A 134 10.83 1.47 -6.66
N THR A 135 10.84 1.13 -5.36
CA THR A 135 10.77 -0.26 -4.85
C THR A 135 9.32 -0.68 -4.58
N PRO A 136 9.00 -1.99 -4.56
CA PRO A 136 7.64 -2.48 -4.32
C PRO A 136 6.98 -1.86 -3.09
N ALA A 137 7.71 -1.73 -1.98
CA ALA A 137 7.19 -1.17 -0.73
C ALA A 137 6.60 0.26 -0.87
N SER A 138 7.00 1.04 -1.88
CA SER A 138 6.49 2.40 -2.07
C SER A 138 5.22 2.47 -2.94
N PHE A 139 4.91 1.43 -3.73
CA PHE A 139 3.82 1.49 -4.70
C PHE A 139 2.87 0.30 -4.70
N ILE A 140 3.24 -0.86 -4.15
CA ILE A 140 2.34 -2.02 -4.05
C ILE A 140 1.10 -1.70 -3.18
N PRO A 141 1.24 -1.07 -1.99
CA PRO A 141 0.04 -0.67 -1.22
C PRO A 141 -0.89 0.26 -2.00
N LEU A 142 -0.31 1.17 -2.81
CA LEU A 142 -1.09 2.06 -3.66
C LEU A 142 -1.80 1.29 -4.78
N ALA A 143 -1.11 0.33 -5.41
CA ALA A 143 -1.67 -0.53 -6.44
C ALA A 143 -2.85 -1.35 -5.93
N GLU A 144 -2.77 -1.83 -4.68
CA GLU A 144 -3.89 -2.50 -4.00
C GLU A 144 -5.06 -1.53 -3.81
N GLU A 145 -4.81 -0.34 -3.25
CA GLU A 145 -5.84 0.68 -2.98
C GLU A 145 -6.58 1.14 -4.25
N VAL A 146 -5.86 1.28 -5.38
CA VAL A 146 -6.46 1.73 -6.66
C VAL A 146 -6.89 0.58 -7.58
N GLY A 147 -6.75 -0.68 -7.15
CA GLY A 147 -7.17 -1.86 -7.90
C GLY A 147 -6.34 -2.21 -9.13
N LEU A 148 -5.06 -1.78 -9.18
CA LEU A 148 -4.12 -2.10 -10.26
C LEU A 148 -3.22 -3.31 -9.96
N ILE A 149 -3.25 -3.82 -8.72
CA ILE A 149 -2.36 -4.90 -8.29
C ILE A 149 -2.46 -6.14 -9.20
N ASP A 150 -3.68 -6.53 -9.57
CA ASP A 150 -3.92 -7.69 -10.45
C ASP A 150 -3.30 -7.52 -11.84
N GLU A 151 -3.38 -6.32 -12.43
CA GLU A 151 -2.81 -6.06 -13.76
C GLU A 151 -1.28 -6.05 -13.72
N ILE A 152 -0.73 -5.43 -12.67
CA ILE A 152 0.71 -5.32 -12.45
C ILE A 152 1.32 -6.69 -12.21
N GLY A 153 0.74 -7.49 -11.32
CA GLY A 153 1.31 -8.80 -11.00
C GLY A 153 1.03 -9.84 -12.09
N LYS A 154 -0.08 -9.77 -12.85
CA LYS A 154 -0.21 -10.50 -14.13
C LYS A 154 0.95 -10.17 -15.07
N TRP A 155 1.22 -8.89 -15.32
CA TRP A 155 2.34 -8.50 -16.18
C TRP A 155 3.69 -8.99 -15.64
N ALA A 156 3.90 -8.93 -14.32
CA ALA A 156 5.11 -9.38 -13.66
C ALA A 156 5.30 -10.90 -13.83
N LEU A 157 4.24 -11.68 -13.61
CA LEU A 157 4.23 -13.14 -13.78
C LEU A 157 4.62 -13.54 -15.20
N PHE A 158 3.92 -13.00 -16.20
CA PHE A 158 4.20 -13.28 -17.62
C PHE A 158 5.63 -12.87 -18.03
N THR A 159 6.15 -11.79 -17.45
CA THR A 159 7.51 -11.33 -17.73
C THR A 159 8.54 -12.21 -17.04
N ALA A 160 8.29 -12.61 -15.80
CA ALA A 160 9.15 -13.47 -15.00
C ALA A 160 9.23 -14.89 -15.57
N THR A 161 8.11 -15.52 -15.93
CA THR A 161 8.10 -16.87 -16.52
C THR A 161 8.85 -16.90 -17.85
N ARG A 162 8.65 -15.89 -18.71
CA ARG A 162 9.39 -15.75 -19.97
C ARG A 162 10.90 -15.60 -19.72
N GLN A 163 11.30 -14.84 -18.71
CA GLN A 163 12.71 -14.71 -18.36
C GLN A 163 13.27 -16.02 -17.79
N ALA A 164 12.50 -16.70 -16.93
CA ALA A 164 12.86 -17.96 -16.32
C ALA A 164 13.14 -19.04 -17.37
N SER A 165 12.28 -19.16 -18.38
CA SER A 165 12.47 -20.06 -19.53
C SER A 165 13.84 -19.84 -20.21
N ARG A 166 14.19 -18.57 -20.52
CA ARG A 166 15.47 -18.22 -21.16
C ARG A 166 16.69 -18.50 -20.30
N TRP A 167 16.58 -18.31 -18.99
CA TRP A 167 17.71 -18.53 -18.07
C TRP A 167 17.84 -19.98 -17.66
N LEU A 168 16.74 -20.73 -17.59
CA LEU A 168 16.77 -22.17 -17.30
C LEU A 168 17.61 -22.91 -18.33
N GLU A 169 17.39 -22.64 -19.63
CA GLU A 169 18.18 -23.21 -20.73
C GLU A 169 19.69 -22.96 -20.61
N ARG A 170 20.10 -21.87 -19.95
CA ARG A 170 21.49 -21.42 -19.90
C ARG A 170 22.20 -21.69 -18.58
N PHE A 171 21.50 -21.57 -17.47
CA PHE A 171 22.10 -21.51 -16.13
C PHE A 171 21.56 -22.56 -15.17
N ASN A 172 20.46 -23.24 -15.49
CA ASN A 172 19.84 -24.25 -14.64
C ASN A 172 19.54 -23.73 -13.21
N LEU A 173 18.92 -22.55 -13.12
CA LEU A 173 18.59 -21.84 -11.89
C LEU A 173 17.09 -21.86 -11.64
N TYR A 174 16.66 -21.94 -10.38
CA TYR A 174 15.25 -21.71 -10.04
C TYR A 174 14.92 -20.21 -10.00
N PHE A 175 13.66 -19.87 -10.19
CA PHE A 175 13.14 -18.51 -10.09
C PHE A 175 12.06 -18.42 -9.04
N THR A 176 12.13 -17.38 -8.23
CA THR A 176 11.06 -17.02 -7.30
C THR A 176 10.28 -15.84 -7.86
N ILE A 177 8.95 -15.94 -7.84
CA ILE A 177 8.02 -14.90 -8.28
C ILE A 177 7.13 -14.56 -7.09
N ASN A 178 7.11 -13.29 -6.71
CA ASN A 178 6.25 -12.79 -5.65
C ASN A 178 4.80 -12.70 -6.15
N LEU A 179 3.86 -13.17 -5.33
CA LEU A 179 2.42 -13.00 -5.51
C LEU A 179 1.88 -12.18 -4.34
N SER A 180 0.95 -11.28 -4.62
CA SER A 180 0.22 -10.58 -3.56
C SER A 180 -0.94 -11.42 -3.02
N ALA A 181 -1.44 -11.08 -1.81
CA ALA A 181 -2.59 -11.78 -1.21
C ALA A 181 -3.83 -11.77 -2.12
N PRO A 182 -4.25 -10.62 -2.71
CA PRO A 182 -5.41 -10.57 -3.60
C PRO A 182 -5.26 -11.46 -4.83
N GLU A 183 -4.04 -11.57 -5.38
CA GLU A 183 -3.77 -12.42 -6.54
C GLU A 183 -3.86 -13.90 -6.19
N PHE A 184 -3.36 -14.29 -5.02
CA PHE A 184 -3.44 -15.67 -4.54
C PHE A 184 -4.88 -16.10 -4.25
N GLU A 185 -5.72 -15.19 -3.73
CA GLU A 185 -7.16 -15.43 -3.49
C GLU A 185 -7.99 -15.47 -4.78
N SER A 186 -7.45 -15.01 -5.92
CA SER A 186 -8.19 -14.94 -7.16
C SER A 186 -8.62 -16.34 -7.64
N GLU A 187 -9.92 -16.54 -7.90
CA GLU A 187 -10.44 -17.80 -8.47
C GLU A 187 -9.78 -18.17 -9.83
N HIS A 188 -9.14 -17.20 -10.49
CA HIS A 188 -8.51 -17.36 -11.80
C HIS A 188 -6.98 -17.49 -11.73
N ILE A 189 -6.37 -17.55 -10.55
CA ILE A 189 -4.90 -17.57 -10.42
C ILE A 189 -4.27 -18.78 -11.13
N GLU A 190 -4.88 -19.96 -11.00
CA GLU A 190 -4.42 -21.18 -11.68
C GLU A 190 -4.43 -21.00 -13.21
N GLU A 191 -5.52 -20.48 -13.77
CA GLU A 191 -5.67 -20.21 -15.20
C GLU A 191 -4.61 -19.20 -15.71
N VAL A 192 -4.34 -18.17 -14.91
CA VAL A 192 -3.36 -17.13 -15.21
C VAL A 192 -1.93 -17.70 -15.19
N ILE A 193 -1.60 -18.54 -14.20
CA ILE A 193 -0.31 -19.23 -14.12
C ILE A 193 -0.14 -20.19 -15.30
N GLU A 194 -1.13 -21.01 -15.61
CA GLU A 194 -1.09 -21.92 -16.75
C GLU A 194 -0.88 -21.17 -18.08
N ALA A 195 -1.58 -20.05 -18.27
CA ALA A 195 -1.40 -19.20 -19.44
C ALA A 195 0.02 -18.62 -19.52
N ALA A 196 0.57 -18.15 -18.40
CA ALA A 196 1.93 -17.60 -18.34
C ALA A 196 3.00 -18.67 -18.61
N LEU A 197 2.81 -19.90 -18.12
CA LEU A 197 3.70 -21.03 -18.38
C LEU A 197 3.64 -21.45 -19.85
N SER A 198 2.42 -21.61 -20.39
CA SER A 198 2.19 -21.98 -21.78
C SER A 198 2.83 -20.98 -22.75
N GLN A 199 2.73 -19.68 -22.48
CA GLN A 199 3.36 -18.65 -23.30
C GLN A 199 4.90 -18.61 -23.16
N ALA A 200 5.44 -18.98 -21.99
CA ALA A 200 6.88 -19.03 -21.75
C ALA A 200 7.57 -20.22 -22.46
N GLY A 201 6.81 -21.22 -22.90
CA GLY A 201 7.31 -22.40 -23.63
C GLY A 201 7.65 -23.56 -22.69
N ASN A 202 8.74 -24.29 -22.99
CA ASN A 202 9.13 -25.50 -22.26
C ASN A 202 9.84 -25.18 -20.92
N LEU A 203 9.12 -24.51 -20.02
CA LEU A 203 9.58 -24.18 -18.68
C LEU A 203 9.22 -25.33 -17.73
N ASP A 204 10.23 -26.01 -17.20
CA ASP A 204 10.04 -26.99 -16.14
C ASP A 204 9.59 -26.27 -14.86
N THR A 205 8.36 -26.56 -14.43
CA THR A 205 7.74 -25.93 -13.26
C THR A 205 8.47 -26.25 -11.95
N GLY A 206 9.30 -27.31 -11.92
CA GLY A 206 10.17 -27.60 -10.78
C GLY A 206 11.23 -26.50 -10.50
N TYR A 207 11.45 -25.61 -11.46
CA TYR A 207 12.34 -24.46 -11.34
C TYR A 207 11.60 -23.15 -11.04
N LEU A 208 10.28 -23.18 -10.83
CA LEU A 208 9.51 -22.01 -10.42
C LEU A 208 9.06 -22.15 -8.97
N LYS A 209 9.16 -21.04 -8.25
CA LYS A 209 8.68 -20.90 -6.88
C LYS A 209 7.81 -19.65 -6.82
N PHE A 210 6.69 -19.77 -6.13
CA PHE A 210 5.86 -18.63 -5.78
C PHE A 210 6.09 -18.29 -4.31
N GLU A 211 6.23 -17.01 -4.01
CA GLU A 211 6.41 -16.50 -2.65
C GLU A 211 5.27 -15.54 -2.32
N LEU A 212 4.75 -15.70 -1.11
CA LEU A 212 3.74 -14.83 -0.50
C LEU A 212 4.35 -14.37 0.83
N THR A 213 4.31 -13.07 1.11
CA THR A 213 4.88 -12.57 2.36
C THR A 213 3.98 -12.91 3.56
N GLU A 214 4.56 -13.10 4.75
CA GLU A 214 3.81 -13.42 5.97
C GLU A 214 2.76 -12.36 6.30
N SER A 215 3.06 -11.07 6.08
CA SER A 215 2.10 -9.98 6.27
C SER A 215 0.93 -10.01 5.28
N GLU A 216 1.14 -10.57 4.09
CA GLU A 216 0.07 -10.82 3.12
C GLU A 216 -0.79 -12.03 3.52
N ALA A 217 -0.18 -13.07 4.10
CA ALA A 217 -0.87 -14.22 4.65
C ALA A 217 -1.64 -13.91 5.95
N GLU A 218 -1.14 -13.03 6.83
CA GLU A 218 -1.82 -12.67 8.10
C GLU A 218 -3.06 -11.79 7.90
N ARG A 219 -3.14 -11.02 6.81
CA ARG A 219 -4.36 -10.27 6.44
C ARG A 219 -5.58 -11.20 6.24
N GLU A 220 -5.34 -12.50 6.01
CA GLU A 220 -6.32 -13.57 5.84
C GLU A 220 -7.11 -13.87 7.13
N ASP A 221 -6.43 -13.99 8.27
CA ASP A 221 -7.02 -14.56 9.50
C ASP A 221 -8.09 -13.62 10.13
N HIS A 222 -8.03 -12.34 9.78
CA HIS A 222 -8.98 -11.32 10.24
C HIS A 222 -10.26 -11.18 9.40
N ARG A 223 -10.34 -11.77 8.19
CA ARG A 223 -11.56 -11.72 7.35
C ARG A 223 -12.55 -12.86 7.64
N TRP A 224 -12.13 -13.93 8.31
CA TRP A 224 -12.96 -15.11 8.62
C TRP A 224 -13.34 -15.25 10.09
N SER A 225 -13.07 -14.23 10.91
CA SER A 225 -13.50 -14.17 12.30
C SER A 225 -14.90 -13.52 12.45
N ILE A 226 -15.94 -14.12 11.86
CA ILE A 226 -17.37 -13.87 12.21
C ILE A 226 -18.16 -15.16 12.12
#